data_AF-A0A3L7SBH5-F1
#
_entry.id   AF-A0A3L7SBH5-F1
#
_cell.length_a   1.000
_cell.length_b   1.000
_cell.length_c   1.000
_cell.angle_alpha   90.00
_cell.angle_beta   90.00
_cell.angle_gamma   90.00
#
_symmetry.space_group_name_H-M   'P 1'
#
loop_
_entity.id
_entity.type
_entity.pdbx_description
1 polymer ?
#
loop_
_entity_poly.entity_id
_entity_poly.type
_entity_poly.pdbx_seq_one_letter_code
_entity_poly.pdbx_strand_id
1 'polypeptide(L)'
;VDDSDDEELNTLFQSKSGNKVGVVFYGTEGTLVQVSYEHCLVFDKDMKVAKEFRGGGEHFKNFVSACQSRKVEDLNADVREGHLSAAVSHLGNISYYMGEENRVDVSDISAVLKDVKSLDDNEVTLQRTVKHLTKNGVELDKYKMSLGALLKFDPEKEVFTNNDAANAMLTREYREPYVCPRADKV
;
A
#
# COMPACT_ATOMS: atom_id res chain seq x y z
N VAL A 1 12.09 -15.06 6.82
CA VAL A 1 12.24 -15.74 5.51
C VAL A 1 13.63 -15.40 5.03
N ASP A 2 14.49 -16.39 4.86
CA ASP A 2 15.82 -16.19 4.29
C ASP A 2 15.80 -16.59 2.81
N ASP A 3 16.70 -16.02 2.02
CA ASP A 3 16.86 -16.25 0.58
C ASP A 3 15.56 -16.04 -0.21
N SER A 4 15.00 -14.83 -0.08
CA SER A 4 13.92 -14.38 -0.97
C SER A 4 14.33 -14.56 -2.45
N ASP A 5 13.43 -15.05 -3.28
CA ASP A 5 13.65 -15.18 -4.75
C ASP A 5 13.74 -13.85 -5.48
N ASP A 6 13.49 -12.76 -4.76
CA ASP A 6 13.60 -11.42 -5.28
C ASP A 6 15.06 -10.95 -5.18
N GLU A 7 15.86 -11.32 -6.20
CA GLU A 7 17.28 -10.97 -6.31
C GLU A 7 17.52 -9.46 -6.37
N GLU A 8 16.58 -8.73 -6.97
CA GLU A 8 16.62 -7.26 -7.01
C GLU A 8 16.49 -6.72 -5.58
N LEU A 9 15.46 -7.12 -4.83
CA LEU A 9 15.29 -6.68 -3.45
C LEU A 9 16.43 -7.15 -2.55
N ASN A 10 17.00 -8.34 -2.77
CA ASN A 10 18.21 -8.79 -2.06
C ASN A 10 19.38 -7.81 -2.26
N THR A 11 19.55 -7.31 -3.48
CA THR A 11 20.61 -6.36 -3.84
C THR A 11 20.32 -4.98 -3.25
N LEU A 12 19.10 -4.47 -3.44
CA LEU A 12 18.69 -3.14 -2.98
C LEU A 12 18.76 -2.99 -1.45
N PHE A 13 18.35 -4.02 -0.71
CA PHE A 13 18.43 -4.03 0.75
C PHE A 13 19.77 -4.55 1.29
N GLN A 14 20.69 -4.95 0.41
CA GLN A 14 22.01 -5.51 0.76
C GLN A 14 21.91 -6.67 1.77
N SER A 15 20.83 -7.45 1.70
CA SER A 15 20.56 -8.56 2.62
C SER A 15 19.82 -9.68 1.91
N LYS A 16 20.27 -10.91 2.16
CA LYS A 16 19.57 -12.13 1.78
C LYS A 16 18.81 -12.77 2.95
N SER A 17 19.00 -12.29 4.17
CA SER A 17 18.38 -12.85 5.37
C SER A 17 17.33 -11.93 5.96
N GLY A 18 16.37 -12.54 6.65
CA GLY A 18 15.30 -11.84 7.34
C GLY A 18 14.31 -11.15 6.42
N ASN A 19 13.27 -10.59 7.04
CA ASN A 19 12.30 -9.78 6.33
C ASN A 19 12.89 -8.40 6.04
N LYS A 20 12.75 -7.95 4.80
CA LYS A 20 13.13 -6.60 4.38
C LYS A 20 11.97 -5.67 4.67
N VAL A 21 12.21 -4.66 5.50
CA VAL A 21 11.21 -3.64 5.83
C VAL A 21 11.71 -2.32 5.28
N GLY A 22 10.98 -1.76 4.31
CA GLY A 22 11.39 -0.53 3.65
C GLY A 22 10.52 -0.19 2.45
N VAL A 23 10.93 0.84 1.72
CA VAL A 23 10.24 1.35 0.53
C VAL A 23 11.26 1.50 -0.60
N VAL A 24 10.89 1.04 -1.79
CA VAL A 24 11.68 1.19 -3.01
C VAL A 24 10.98 2.14 -3.95
N PHE A 25 11.69 3.17 -4.41
CA PHE A 25 11.23 4.10 -5.42
C PHE A 25 12.08 3.92 -6.68
N TYR A 26 11.44 3.51 -7.76
CA TYR A 26 12.07 3.35 -9.06
C TYR A 26 12.00 4.68 -9.83
N GLY A 27 13.16 5.23 -10.17
CA GLY A 27 13.30 6.44 -10.98
C GLY A 27 13.97 6.15 -12.32
N THR A 28 13.87 7.10 -13.25
CA THR A 28 14.46 6.94 -14.60
C THR A 28 15.99 6.96 -14.60
N GLU A 29 16.60 7.52 -13.56
CA GLU A 29 18.06 7.68 -13.42
C GLU A 29 18.68 6.86 -12.28
N GLY A 30 17.87 6.09 -11.56
CA GLY A 30 18.31 5.32 -10.40
C GLY A 30 17.17 4.95 -9.47
N THR A 31 17.51 4.30 -8.37
CA THR A 31 16.54 3.74 -7.41
C THR A 31 16.83 4.28 -6.02
N LEU A 32 15.82 4.84 -5.36
CA LEU A 32 15.90 5.22 -3.94
C LEU A 32 15.33 4.08 -3.09
N VAL A 33 16.08 3.63 -2.09
CA VAL A 33 15.68 2.57 -1.18
C VAL A 33 15.74 3.10 0.24
N GLN A 34 14.62 3.09 0.94
CA GLN A 34 14.58 3.27 2.38
C GLN A 34 14.88 1.92 3.03
N VAL A 35 16.09 1.76 3.57
CA VAL A 35 16.54 0.49 4.18
C VAL A 35 16.27 0.42 5.69
N SER A 36 15.95 1.57 6.31
CA SER A 36 15.39 1.67 7.65
C SER A 36 14.59 2.97 7.80
N TYR A 37 13.90 3.18 8.93
CA TYR A 37 13.16 4.41 9.21
C TYR A 37 13.99 5.70 9.07
N GLU A 38 15.32 5.60 9.25
CA GLU A 38 16.22 6.74 9.35
C GLU A 38 17.27 6.77 8.22
N HIS A 39 17.22 5.82 7.29
CA HIS A 39 18.29 5.62 6.32
C HIS A 39 17.76 5.25 4.94
N CYS A 40 18.10 6.09 3.96
CA CYS A 40 17.82 5.84 2.55
C CYS A 40 19.10 5.90 1.71
N LEU A 41 19.16 5.05 0.68
CA LEU A 41 20.24 4.99 -0.30
C LEU A 41 19.69 5.26 -1.69
N VAL A 42 20.39 6.06 -2.48
CA VAL A 42 20.14 6.20 -3.92
C VAL A 42 21.20 5.40 -4.65
N PHE A 43 20.74 4.44 -5.44
CA PHE A 43 21.56 3.70 -6.40
C PHE A 43 21.45 4.34 -7.78
N ASP A 44 22.57 4.49 -8.48
CA ASP A 44 22.58 4.82 -9.91
C ASP A 44 22.20 3.60 -10.78
N LYS A 45 22.20 3.78 -12.10
CA LYS A 45 21.92 2.72 -13.08
C LYS A 45 22.92 1.55 -13.03
N ASP A 46 24.12 1.76 -12.48
CA ASP A 46 25.13 0.71 -12.29
C ASP A 46 24.99 0.01 -10.92
N MET A 47 23.92 0.30 -10.17
CA MET A 47 23.70 -0.20 -8.80
C MET A 47 24.79 0.22 -7.81
N LYS A 48 25.47 1.35 -8.07
CA LYS A 48 26.41 1.95 -7.13
C LYS A 48 25.67 3.00 -6.29
N VAL A 49 26.02 3.08 -5.01
CA VAL A 49 25.47 4.11 -4.13
C VAL A 49 25.96 5.48 -4.63
N ALA A 50 25.03 6.27 -5.16
CA ALA A 50 25.27 7.62 -5.65
C ALA A 50 25.00 8.67 -4.55
N LYS A 51 24.08 8.39 -3.63
CA LYS A 51 23.75 9.29 -2.53
C LYS A 51 23.20 8.54 -1.32
N GLU A 52 23.41 9.11 -0.15
CA GLU A 52 22.87 8.63 1.11
C GLU A 52 22.07 9.74 1.80
N PHE A 53 20.94 9.38 2.38
CA PHE A 53 20.13 10.26 3.22
C PHE A 53 19.97 9.63 4.60
N ARG A 54 20.21 10.45 5.62
CA ARG A 54 19.90 10.12 7.00
C ARG A 54 18.94 11.15 7.57
N GLY A 55 17.99 10.68 8.34
CA GLY A 55 16.95 11.52 8.91
C GLY A 55 16.26 10.81 10.07
N GLY A 56 15.19 11.41 10.55
CA GLY A 56 14.44 10.93 11.70
C GLY A 56 13.68 12.08 12.32
N GLY A 57 12.93 11.78 13.38
CA GLY A 57 12.18 12.81 14.08
C GLY A 57 11.42 12.26 15.27
N GLU A 58 11.13 13.17 16.21
CA GLU A 58 10.37 12.88 17.42
C GLU A 58 8.90 13.24 17.18
N HIS A 59 8.12 12.34 16.58
CA HIS A 59 6.72 12.60 16.23
C HIS A 59 5.88 13.04 17.44
N PHE A 60 6.12 12.45 18.61
CA PHE A 60 5.43 12.84 19.84
C PHE A 60 5.78 14.28 20.26
N LYS A 61 7.06 14.67 20.16
CA LYS A 61 7.50 16.03 20.44
C LYS A 61 6.89 17.03 19.46
N ASN A 62 6.80 16.69 18.17
CA ASN A 62 6.15 17.56 17.17
C ASN A 62 4.69 17.83 17.54
N PHE A 63 3.92 16.78 17.86
CA PHE A 63 2.53 16.92 18.29
C PHE A 63 2.38 17.79 19.55
N VAL A 64 3.18 17.53 20.61
CA VAL A 64 3.13 18.31 21.85
C VAL A 64 3.52 19.77 21.60
N SER A 65 4.52 20.02 20.76
CA SER A 65 4.98 21.38 20.44
C SER A 65 3.91 22.17 19.68
N ALA A 66 3.26 21.56 18.68
CA ALA A 66 2.15 22.17 17.94
C ALA A 66 0.94 22.46 18.85
N CYS A 67 0.65 21.57 19.81
CA CYS A 67 -0.39 21.79 20.82
C CYS A 67 -0.05 23.00 21.73
N GLN A 68 1.21 23.13 22.13
CA GLN A 68 1.69 24.24 22.96
C GLN A 68 1.69 25.57 22.21
N SER A 69 2.16 25.58 20.97
CA SER A 69 2.22 26.78 20.13
C SER A 69 0.83 27.21 19.63
N ARG A 70 -0.11 26.26 19.55
CA ARG A 70 -1.46 26.41 18.97
C ARG A 70 -1.42 26.80 17.49
N LYS A 71 -0.36 26.44 16.78
CA LYS A 71 -0.19 26.67 15.34
C LYS A 71 -0.22 25.33 14.63
N VAL A 72 -1.23 25.13 13.78
CA VAL A 72 -1.38 23.88 13.04
C VAL A 72 -0.26 23.69 12.02
N GLU A 73 0.30 24.80 11.54
CA GLU A 73 1.39 24.85 10.56
C GLU A 73 2.72 24.30 11.13
N ASP A 74 2.82 24.11 12.45
CA ASP A 74 3.98 23.50 13.08
C ASP A 74 3.94 21.96 13.01
N LEU A 75 2.81 21.34 12.61
CA LEU A 75 2.70 19.89 12.42
C LEU A 75 3.45 19.45 11.16
N ASN A 76 4.23 18.37 11.28
CA ASN A 76 4.87 17.76 10.10
C ASN A 76 3.85 17.06 9.18
N ALA A 77 2.76 16.57 9.77
CA ALA A 77 1.62 15.97 9.08
C ALA A 77 0.38 16.19 9.93
N ASP A 78 -0.70 16.69 9.34
CA ASP A 78 -1.95 16.94 10.04
C ASP A 78 -2.89 15.72 9.99
N VAL A 79 -4.10 15.89 10.50
CA VAL A 79 -5.10 14.81 10.52
C VAL A 79 -5.59 14.42 9.12
N ARG A 80 -5.51 15.30 8.12
CA ARG A 80 -5.90 15.00 6.74
C ARG A 80 -4.98 13.93 6.17
N GLU A 81 -3.68 14.03 6.41
CA GLU A 81 -2.71 13.01 5.99
C GLU A 81 -3.00 11.64 6.64
N GLY A 82 -3.35 11.64 7.93
CA GLY A 82 -3.76 10.44 8.65
C GLY A 82 -5.03 9.81 8.09
N HIS A 83 -6.03 10.63 7.76
CA HIS A 83 -7.27 10.19 7.14
C HIS A 83 -7.04 9.54 5.77
N LEU A 84 -6.31 10.24 4.88
CA LEU A 84 -6.05 9.76 3.52
C LEU A 84 -5.24 8.46 3.52
N SER A 85 -4.18 8.38 4.33
CA SER A 85 -3.33 7.19 4.41
C SER A 85 -4.07 5.98 5.00
N ALA A 86 -4.88 6.17 6.04
CA ALA A 86 -5.71 5.11 6.59
C ALA A 86 -6.79 4.63 5.60
N ALA A 87 -7.39 5.56 4.85
CA ALA A 87 -8.43 5.25 3.88
C ALA A 87 -7.94 4.29 2.79
N VAL A 88 -6.73 4.46 2.25
CA VAL A 88 -6.20 3.61 1.16
C VAL A 88 -6.22 2.12 1.52
N SER A 89 -5.86 1.77 2.76
CA SER A 89 -5.89 0.38 3.23
C SER A 89 -7.33 -0.17 3.24
N HIS A 90 -8.30 0.66 3.63
CA HIS A 90 -9.71 0.27 3.61
C HIS A 90 -10.26 0.12 2.20
N LEU A 91 -9.88 1.00 1.26
CA LEU A 91 -10.31 0.90 -0.15
C LEU A 91 -9.83 -0.41 -0.79
N GLY A 92 -8.58 -0.81 -0.54
CA GLY A 92 -8.06 -2.10 -1.00
C GLY A 92 -8.81 -3.29 -0.39
N ASN A 93 -9.07 -3.26 0.92
CA ASN A 93 -9.82 -4.30 1.60
C ASN A 93 -11.26 -4.42 1.10
N ILE A 94 -11.94 -3.31 0.78
CA ILE A 94 -13.30 -3.34 0.21
C ILE A 94 -13.29 -4.06 -1.13
N SER A 95 -12.35 -3.71 -2.03
CA SER A 95 -12.18 -4.42 -3.31
C SER A 95 -12.00 -5.92 -3.10
N TYR A 96 -11.12 -6.31 -2.17
CA TYR A 96 -10.86 -7.69 -1.81
C TYR A 96 -12.11 -8.41 -1.28
N TYR A 97 -12.79 -7.87 -0.26
CA TYR A 97 -13.96 -8.51 0.35
C TYR A 97 -15.10 -8.72 -0.65
N MET A 98 -15.32 -7.77 -1.54
CA MET A 98 -16.32 -7.92 -2.60
C MET A 98 -16.00 -9.04 -3.59
N GLY A 99 -14.71 -9.37 -3.76
CA GLY A 99 -14.24 -10.44 -4.62
C GLY A 99 -13.87 -11.71 -3.88
N GLU A 100 -14.12 -11.83 -2.57
CA GLU A 100 -13.64 -12.96 -1.77
C GLU A 100 -14.15 -14.30 -2.30
N GLU A 101 -15.38 -14.34 -2.78
CA GLU A 101 -15.97 -15.54 -3.41
C GLU A 101 -15.66 -15.65 -4.92
N ASN A 102 -15.08 -14.62 -5.53
CA ASN A 102 -14.66 -14.62 -6.94
C ASN A 102 -13.31 -15.32 -7.11
N ARG A 103 -13.33 -16.64 -6.93
CA ARG A 103 -12.16 -17.54 -7.03
C ARG A 103 -11.89 -17.89 -8.48
N VAL A 104 -10.77 -17.41 -9.02
CA VAL A 104 -10.44 -17.50 -10.45
C VAL A 104 -9.04 -18.06 -10.69
N ASP A 105 -8.79 -18.55 -11.90
CA ASP A 105 -7.48 -19.03 -12.29
C ASP A 105 -6.52 -17.87 -12.56
N VAL A 106 -5.22 -18.11 -12.41
CA VAL A 106 -4.18 -17.08 -12.64
C VAL A 106 -4.30 -16.46 -14.05
N SER A 107 -4.70 -17.26 -15.05
CA SER A 107 -4.91 -16.78 -16.42
C SER A 107 -6.02 -15.73 -16.53
N ASP A 108 -7.10 -15.89 -15.75
CA ASP A 108 -8.21 -14.94 -15.75
C ASP A 108 -7.80 -13.64 -15.06
N ILE A 109 -7.02 -13.72 -13.98
CA ILE A 109 -6.44 -12.55 -13.31
C ILE A 109 -5.53 -11.79 -14.27
N SER A 110 -4.61 -12.48 -14.96
CA SER A 110 -3.73 -11.88 -15.97
C SER A 110 -4.54 -11.20 -17.08
N ALA A 111 -5.62 -11.82 -17.56
CA ALA A 111 -6.48 -11.24 -18.57
C ALA A 111 -7.10 -9.90 -18.11
N VAL A 112 -7.58 -9.83 -16.88
CA VAL A 112 -8.16 -8.59 -16.32
C VAL A 112 -7.09 -7.52 -16.07
N LEU A 113 -5.94 -7.91 -15.50
CA LEU A 113 -4.89 -6.95 -15.12
C LEU A 113 -4.26 -6.21 -16.29
N LYS A 114 -4.33 -6.77 -17.52
CA LYS A 114 -3.88 -6.10 -18.76
C LYS A 114 -4.62 -4.80 -19.04
N ASP A 115 -5.89 -4.73 -18.66
CA ASP A 115 -6.74 -3.55 -18.90
C ASP A 115 -6.74 -2.58 -17.71
N VAL A 116 -6.15 -2.96 -16.57
CA VAL A 116 -6.05 -2.11 -15.38
C VAL A 116 -4.82 -1.20 -15.51
N LYS A 117 -5.07 0.10 -15.68
CA LYS A 117 -4.00 1.11 -15.66
C LYS A 117 -3.50 1.31 -14.23
N SER A 118 -2.19 1.17 -14.02
CA SER A 118 -1.52 1.45 -12.76
C SER A 118 -0.15 2.11 -13.01
N LEU A 119 0.54 2.51 -11.94
CA LEU A 119 1.92 3.01 -11.98
C LEU A 119 2.97 1.88 -11.87
N ASP A 120 2.54 0.62 -11.86
CA ASP A 120 3.38 -0.56 -11.72
C ASP A 120 3.12 -1.54 -12.87
N ASP A 121 3.99 -2.52 -13.04
CA ASP A 121 3.74 -3.65 -13.93
C ASP A 121 2.89 -4.70 -13.21
N ASN A 122 1.59 -4.66 -13.48
CA ASN A 122 0.62 -5.56 -12.85
C ASN A 122 0.90 -7.04 -13.19
N GLU A 123 1.37 -7.33 -14.40
CA GLU A 123 1.64 -8.71 -14.83
C GLU A 123 2.88 -9.24 -14.10
N VAL A 124 3.97 -8.48 -14.07
CA VAL A 124 5.18 -8.85 -13.32
C VAL A 124 4.86 -9.03 -11.83
N THR A 125 4.00 -8.18 -11.27
CA THR A 125 3.52 -8.32 -9.88
C THR A 125 2.77 -9.62 -9.66
N LEU A 126 1.80 -9.95 -10.51
CA LEU A 126 1.08 -11.22 -10.44
C LEU A 126 2.04 -12.41 -10.54
N GLN A 127 2.98 -12.39 -11.48
CA GLN A 127 3.94 -13.48 -11.67
C GLN A 127 4.86 -13.66 -10.46
N ARG A 128 5.31 -12.56 -9.83
CA ARG A 128 6.08 -12.62 -8.56
C ARG A 128 5.26 -13.28 -7.44
N THR A 129 3.98 -12.90 -7.30
CA THR A 129 3.07 -13.51 -6.32
C THR A 129 2.88 -15.01 -6.58
N VAL A 130 2.61 -15.40 -7.83
CA VAL A 130 2.41 -16.81 -8.22
C VAL A 130 3.67 -17.64 -7.98
N LYS A 131 4.84 -17.12 -8.38
CA LYS A 131 6.14 -17.76 -8.12
C LYS A 131 6.35 -17.98 -6.61
N HIS A 132 6.05 -16.96 -5.81
CA HIS A 132 6.19 -17.07 -4.35
C HIS A 132 5.25 -18.13 -3.76
N LEU A 133 3.97 -18.12 -4.13
CA LEU A 133 2.98 -19.08 -3.61
C LEU A 133 3.33 -20.52 -4.01
N THR A 134 3.63 -20.76 -5.29
CA THR A 134 3.97 -22.09 -5.81
C THR A 134 5.25 -22.64 -5.20
N LYS A 135 6.31 -21.83 -5.04
CA LYS A 135 7.54 -22.25 -4.35
C LYS A 135 7.28 -22.69 -2.90
N ASN A 136 6.30 -22.08 -2.24
CA ASN A 136 5.91 -22.42 -0.88
C ASN A 136 4.83 -23.52 -0.81
N GLY A 137 4.63 -24.28 -1.90
CA GLY A 137 3.76 -25.47 -1.92
C GLY A 137 2.27 -25.17 -2.01
N VAL A 138 1.88 -23.93 -2.36
CA VAL A 138 0.48 -23.60 -2.59
C VAL A 138 0.04 -24.13 -3.95
N GLU A 139 -0.88 -25.10 -3.95
CA GLU A 139 -1.51 -25.66 -5.13
C GLU A 139 -2.63 -24.74 -5.64
N LEU A 140 -2.34 -23.86 -6.61
CA LEU A 140 -3.28 -22.82 -7.07
C LEU A 140 -4.50 -23.38 -7.83
N ASP A 141 -4.42 -24.61 -8.36
CA ASP A 141 -5.58 -25.30 -8.96
C ASP A 141 -6.61 -25.71 -7.89
N LYS A 142 -6.14 -25.97 -6.66
CA LYS A 142 -6.98 -26.35 -5.51
C LYS A 142 -7.36 -25.12 -4.67
N TYR A 143 -6.42 -24.22 -4.47
CA TYR A 143 -6.57 -23.00 -3.67
C TYR A 143 -6.45 -21.77 -4.57
N LYS A 144 -7.51 -21.54 -5.35
CA LYS A 144 -7.57 -20.43 -6.31
C LYS A 144 -7.43 -19.07 -5.63
N MET A 145 -6.84 -18.13 -6.37
CA MET A 145 -6.75 -16.73 -5.96
C MET A 145 -8.12 -16.06 -6.11
N SER A 146 -8.37 -15.03 -5.29
CA SER A 146 -9.56 -14.18 -5.41
C SER A 146 -9.20 -12.90 -6.17
N LEU A 147 -10.09 -12.47 -7.06
CA LEU A 147 -9.98 -11.20 -7.76
C LEU A 147 -11.05 -10.21 -7.28
N GLY A 148 -10.57 -9.14 -6.65
CA GLY A 148 -11.38 -8.04 -6.15
C GLY A 148 -12.08 -7.22 -7.24
N ALA A 149 -13.11 -6.47 -6.84
CA ALA A 149 -13.81 -5.57 -7.76
C ALA A 149 -12.94 -4.37 -8.15
N LEU A 150 -12.95 -3.97 -9.44
CA LEU A 150 -12.33 -2.72 -9.88
C LEU A 150 -13.21 -1.53 -9.49
N LEU A 151 -12.80 -0.83 -8.43
CA LEU A 151 -13.55 0.28 -7.84
C LEU A 151 -13.02 1.63 -8.31
N LYS A 152 -13.92 2.56 -8.65
CA LYS A 152 -13.59 3.93 -9.04
C LYS A 152 -13.96 4.90 -7.93
N PHE A 153 -12.97 5.34 -7.17
CA PHE A 153 -13.15 6.22 -6.03
C PHE A 153 -13.03 7.70 -6.43
N ASP A 154 -13.98 8.53 -6.02
CA ASP A 154 -13.93 10.00 -6.08
C ASP A 154 -13.31 10.49 -4.75
N PRO A 155 -12.07 11.01 -4.75
CA PRO A 155 -11.37 11.39 -3.52
C PRO A 155 -11.89 12.69 -2.89
N GLU A 156 -12.68 13.49 -3.63
CA GLU A 156 -13.27 14.73 -3.11
C GLU A 156 -14.60 14.43 -2.41
N LYS A 157 -15.41 13.54 -3.00
CA LYS A 157 -16.70 13.12 -2.40
C LYS A 157 -16.56 11.93 -1.46
N GLU A 158 -15.41 11.27 -1.48
CA GLU A 158 -15.07 10.06 -0.72
C GLU A 158 -16.07 8.91 -0.96
N VAL A 159 -16.43 8.67 -2.23
CA VAL A 159 -17.38 7.61 -2.64
C VAL A 159 -16.90 6.82 -3.85
N PHE A 160 -17.33 5.56 -3.96
CA PHE A 160 -17.22 4.77 -5.18
C PHE A 160 -18.30 5.17 -6.18
N THR A 161 -17.88 5.69 -7.33
CA THR A 161 -18.76 6.19 -8.40
C THR A 161 -19.41 5.08 -9.24
N ASN A 162 -18.96 3.84 -9.06
CA ASN A 162 -19.38 2.69 -9.87
C ASN A 162 -19.91 1.50 -9.05
N ASN A 163 -20.07 1.64 -7.73
CA ASN A 163 -20.44 0.50 -6.89
C ASN A 163 -21.11 0.90 -5.56
N ASP A 164 -22.43 0.79 -5.48
CA ASP A 164 -23.20 1.12 -4.27
C ASP A 164 -22.99 0.13 -3.11
N ALA A 165 -22.75 -1.15 -3.42
CA ALA A 165 -22.46 -2.14 -2.39
C ALA A 165 -21.10 -1.85 -1.72
N ALA A 166 -20.11 -1.38 -2.47
CA ALA A 166 -18.84 -0.90 -1.92
C ALA A 166 -19.04 0.34 -1.03
N ASN A 167 -19.93 1.26 -1.42
CA ASN A 167 -20.25 2.45 -0.63
C ASN A 167 -20.84 2.10 0.74
N ALA A 168 -21.64 1.03 0.84
CA ALA A 168 -22.15 0.55 2.11
C ALA A 168 -21.05 0.09 3.09
N MET A 169 -19.85 -0.23 2.58
CA MET A 169 -18.69 -0.66 3.39
C MET A 169 -17.74 0.48 3.77
N LEU A 170 -17.96 1.72 3.28
CA LEU A 170 -17.16 2.89 3.64
C LEU A 170 -17.38 3.34 5.09
N THR A 171 -18.48 2.89 5.69
CA THR A 171 -18.80 3.14 7.09
C THR A 171 -19.21 1.85 7.78
N ARG A 172 -19.43 1.92 9.08
CA ARG A 172 -19.91 0.79 9.88
C ARG A 172 -21.19 1.17 10.59
N GLU A 173 -21.96 0.15 10.97
CA GLU A 173 -23.06 0.35 11.91
C GLU A 173 -22.49 0.75 13.27
N TYR A 174 -22.70 2.01 13.65
CA TYR A 174 -22.32 2.51 14.95
C TYR A 174 -23.33 2.08 16.01
N ARG A 175 -22.85 1.74 17.20
CA ARG A 175 -23.70 1.39 18.34
C ARG A 175 -24.21 2.66 19.00
N GLU A 176 -25.53 2.82 19.11
CA GLU A 176 -26.12 3.94 19.84
C GLU A 176 -25.70 3.96 21.33
N PRO A 177 -25.50 5.16 21.93
CA PRO A 177 -25.51 6.50 21.32
C PRO A 177 -24.16 6.94 20.70
N TYR A 178 -23.18 6.03 20.55
CA TYR A 178 -21.82 6.33 20.10
C TYR A 178 -21.70 6.35 18.57
N VAL A 179 -22.35 7.33 17.95
CA VAL A 179 -22.36 7.52 16.49
C VAL A 179 -21.32 8.53 16.03
N CYS A 180 -20.69 8.28 14.89
CA CYS A 180 -19.88 9.31 14.21
C CYS A 180 -20.84 10.36 13.62
N PRO A 181 -20.68 11.65 13.95
CA PRO A 181 -21.49 12.72 13.35
C PRO A 181 -21.34 12.72 11.83
N ARG A 182 -22.44 12.98 11.13
CA ARG A 182 -22.41 13.19 9.68
C ARG A 182 -21.97 14.62 9.38
N ALA A 183 -21.40 14.84 8.20
CA ALA A 183 -20.94 16.17 7.77
C ALA A 183 -22.06 17.24 7.81
N ASP A 184 -23.33 16.87 7.64
CA ASP A 184 -24.48 17.78 7.75
C ASP A 184 -24.88 18.11 9.20
N LYS A 185 -24.18 17.56 10.20
CA LYS A 185 -24.46 17.69 11.64
C LYS A 185 -23.32 18.35 12.42
N VAL A 186 -22.24 18.77 11.76
CA VAL A 186 -21.05 19.42 12.36
C VAL A 186 -20.77 20.77 11.75
#